data_AF-A0AAQ3HE07-F1
#
_entry.id   AF-A0AAQ3HE07-F1
#
_cell.length_a   1.000
_cell.length_b   1.000
_cell.length_c   1.000
_cell.angle_alpha   90.00
_cell.angle_beta   90.00
_cell.angle_gamma   90.00
#
_symmetry.space_group_name_H-M   'P 1'
#
loop_
_entity.id
_entity.type
_entity.pdbx_description
1 polymer ?
#
loop_
_entity_poly.entity_id
_entity_poly.type
_entity_poly.pdbx_seq_one_letter_code
_entity_poly.pdbx_strand_id
1 'polypeptide(L)'
;MVKFIYYLIMSCTLLLYCCLNRNPMPEGTNPNNDFNSIKGDPHIYIDINTTLAEEEVFSALKSGFDTIITNTPKGHKKTKYNNFITWLSNNPQKKKELANAFTIVYNFLDDRRKRQSSNLTTEQLIINTLKCCVPKPVNAICNDNNHAYQTIPDIDGNDLQNALHLNFTFLLQDIFSKNSNEEIFKITIDNLREPFIYIANFIGTDRLEQIIRQNHLNDSQKQGLDLLKAALNDKGKFHQFLRLDKDELKEILNHIYSELEKCGRDDSKKDTFKNAIKNYFNIITERKLDKFVDQVTSSC
;
A
#
# COMPACT_ATOMS: atom_id res chain seq x y z
N MET A 1 28.52 30.73 -34.66
CA MET A 1 27.26 30.79 -33.88
C MET A 1 26.02 30.82 -34.77
N VAL A 2 25.85 29.87 -35.70
CA VAL A 2 24.63 29.74 -36.53
C VAL A 2 24.21 28.26 -36.75
N LYS A 3 24.99 27.28 -36.27
CA LYS A 3 24.65 25.85 -36.41
C LYS A 3 23.85 25.24 -35.24
N PHE A 4 23.62 25.97 -34.16
CA PHE A 4 22.82 25.50 -33.01
C PHE A 4 21.35 25.97 -33.03
N ILE A 5 20.99 26.92 -33.90
CA ILE A 5 19.62 27.44 -34.00
C ILE A 5 18.70 26.44 -34.74
N TYR A 6 19.23 25.71 -35.74
CA TYR A 6 18.44 24.73 -36.50
C TYR A 6 18.08 23.46 -35.71
N TYR A 7 18.86 23.08 -34.69
CA TYR A 7 18.54 21.94 -33.83
C TYR A 7 17.51 22.28 -32.73
N LEU A 8 17.41 23.56 -32.33
CA LEU A 8 16.39 24.02 -31.37
C LEU A 8 15.02 24.23 -32.04
N ILE A 9 14.98 24.52 -33.34
CA ILE A 9 13.71 24.72 -34.09
C ILE A 9 13.06 23.39 -34.50
N MET A 10 13.83 22.30 -34.64
CA MET A 10 13.29 20.96 -34.92
C MET A 10 12.80 20.19 -33.69
N SER A 11 13.06 20.68 -32.47
CA SER A 11 12.56 20.08 -31.22
C SER A 11 11.26 20.73 -30.71
N CYS A 12 10.87 21.90 -31.22
CA CYS A 12 9.62 22.58 -30.85
C CYS A 12 8.44 22.31 -31.80
N THR A 13 8.65 21.71 -32.97
CA THR A 13 7.58 21.42 -33.95
C THR A 13 7.00 20.01 -33.84
N LEU A 14 7.58 19.13 -33.01
CA LEU A 14 7.06 17.79 -32.72
C LEU A 14 6.08 17.75 -31.53
N LEU A 15 5.88 18.87 -30.82
CA LEU A 15 4.98 18.97 -29.65
C LEU A 15 3.65 19.71 -29.93
N LEU A 16 3.38 20.12 -31.17
CA LEU A 16 2.18 20.90 -31.52
C LEU A 16 1.17 20.16 -32.41
N TYR A 17 1.27 18.83 -32.55
CA TYR A 17 0.38 18.03 -33.40
C TYR A 17 -0.49 17.01 -32.66
N CYS A 18 -0.87 17.27 -31.41
CA CYS A 18 -1.82 16.43 -30.67
C CYS A 18 -3.10 17.15 -30.19
N CYS A 19 -3.35 18.40 -30.59
CA CYS A 19 -4.61 19.08 -30.24
C CYS A 19 -5.19 19.85 -31.43
N LEU A 20 -5.85 19.13 -32.33
CA LEU A 20 -6.83 19.74 -33.24
C LEU A 20 -8.03 18.81 -33.38
N ASN A 21 -9.05 19.02 -32.54
CA ASN A 21 -10.45 18.90 -32.97
C ASN A 21 -11.38 19.70 -32.05
N ARG A 22 -11.68 20.92 -32.54
CA ARG A 22 -12.92 21.70 -32.51
C ARG A 22 -14.00 21.32 -31.49
N ASN A 23 -14.38 22.30 -30.66
CA ASN A 23 -15.77 22.71 -30.46
C ASN A 23 -15.83 24.19 -29.98
N PRO A 24 -16.94 24.91 -30.26
CA PRO A 24 -16.98 26.37 -30.23
C PRO A 24 -17.17 26.94 -28.81
N MET A 25 -16.73 28.18 -28.67
CA MET A 25 -16.80 29.02 -27.46
C MET A 25 -18.26 29.27 -27.03
N PRO A 26 -18.65 29.12 -25.75
CA PRO A 26 -19.93 29.59 -25.26
C PRO A 26 -19.83 31.00 -24.68
N GLU A 27 -20.78 31.86 -25.07
CA GLU A 27 -21.13 33.10 -24.37
C GLU A 27 -21.66 32.81 -22.96
N GLY A 28 -21.41 33.73 -22.03
CA GLY A 28 -21.73 33.55 -20.62
C GLY A 28 -23.17 33.88 -20.24
N THR A 29 -23.65 33.23 -19.17
CA THR A 29 -24.55 33.80 -18.16
C THR A 29 -24.53 32.94 -16.88
N ASN A 30 -24.29 33.62 -15.76
CA ASN A 30 -24.54 33.38 -14.31
C ASN A 30 -24.89 32.01 -13.68
N PRO A 31 -24.51 31.84 -12.38
CA PRO A 31 -24.50 30.56 -11.68
C PRO A 31 -25.84 30.27 -10.97
N ASN A 32 -26.26 29.01 -10.96
CA ASN A 32 -27.19 28.49 -9.96
C ASN A 32 -26.79 27.07 -9.56
N ASN A 33 -26.85 26.87 -8.24
CA ASN A 33 -26.55 25.68 -7.48
C ASN A 33 -27.11 24.37 -8.08
N ASP A 34 -26.25 23.35 -8.17
CA ASP A 34 -26.61 21.99 -7.76
C ASP A 34 -25.34 21.16 -7.53
N PHE A 35 -24.89 21.07 -6.28
CA PHE A 35 -23.87 20.09 -5.87
C PHE A 35 -24.58 18.80 -5.52
N ASN A 36 -24.70 17.89 -6.49
CA ASN A 36 -25.05 16.50 -6.22
C ASN A 36 -24.15 15.54 -7.02
N SER A 37 -23.53 14.63 -6.26
CA SER A 37 -22.79 13.42 -6.66
C SER A 37 -21.41 13.59 -7.30
N ILE A 38 -20.37 13.60 -6.45
CA ILE A 38 -19.04 13.11 -6.85
C ILE A 38 -19.00 11.61 -6.53
N LYS A 39 -19.40 10.79 -7.51
CA LYS A 39 -18.95 9.39 -7.65
C LYS A 39 -17.74 9.41 -8.57
N GLY A 40 -16.61 8.91 -8.10
CA GLY A 40 -15.41 8.76 -8.93
C GLY A 40 -14.15 9.01 -8.10
N ASP A 41 -13.71 7.98 -7.40
CA ASP A 41 -12.42 7.93 -6.72
C ASP A 41 -11.30 8.13 -7.77
N PRO A 42 -10.40 9.13 -7.64
CA PRO A 42 -9.32 9.31 -8.59
C PRO A 42 -8.28 8.23 -8.32
N HIS A 43 -8.07 7.36 -9.32
CA HIS A 43 -6.96 6.41 -9.36
C HIS A 43 -5.66 7.09 -8.92
N ILE A 44 -5.21 6.77 -7.72
CA ILE A 44 -3.93 7.23 -7.19
C ILE A 44 -2.85 6.44 -7.91
N TYR A 45 -2.26 7.08 -8.91
CA TYR A 45 -0.97 6.70 -9.46
C TYR A 45 0.07 6.86 -8.35
N ILE A 46 0.45 5.77 -7.70
CA ILE A 46 1.66 5.76 -6.88
C ILE A 46 2.82 5.64 -7.84
N ASP A 47 3.44 6.78 -8.09
CA ASP A 47 4.74 6.86 -8.72
C ASP A 47 5.79 6.45 -7.68
N ILE A 48 6.06 5.14 -7.58
CA ILE A 48 7.11 4.58 -6.69
C ILE A 48 8.49 5.19 -7.00
N ASN A 49 8.63 5.90 -8.14
CA ASN A 49 9.83 6.60 -8.58
C ASN A 49 9.99 8.03 -8.04
N THR A 50 9.10 8.52 -7.17
CA THR A 50 9.34 9.81 -6.52
C THR A 50 10.54 9.68 -5.58
N THR A 51 11.64 10.35 -5.93
CA THR A 51 12.83 10.53 -5.08
C THR A 51 12.48 11.36 -3.85
N LEU A 52 11.77 10.75 -2.90
CA LEU A 52 11.80 11.19 -1.51
C LEU A 52 13.25 11.13 -1.03
N ALA A 53 13.68 12.12 -0.26
CA ALA A 53 14.99 12.05 0.35
C ALA A 53 14.98 10.82 1.28
N GLU A 54 15.79 9.80 0.96
CA GLU A 54 15.89 8.54 1.71
C GLU A 54 16.09 8.79 3.22
N GLU A 55 16.75 9.92 3.54
CA GLU A 55 16.95 10.41 4.89
C GLU A 55 15.65 10.81 5.61
N GLU A 56 14.69 11.43 4.91
CA GLU A 56 13.37 11.79 5.45
C GLU A 56 12.56 10.54 5.81
N VAL A 57 12.53 9.56 4.91
CA VAL A 57 11.81 8.29 5.12
C VAL A 57 12.42 7.51 6.28
N PHE A 58 13.76 7.46 6.34
CA PHE A 58 14.46 6.83 7.46
C PHE A 58 14.22 7.58 8.78
N SER A 59 14.23 8.91 8.76
CA SER A 59 13.94 9.75 9.93
C SER A 59 12.56 9.43 10.50
N ALA A 60 11.55 9.35 9.65
CA ALA A 60 10.20 8.99 10.06
C ALA A 60 10.11 7.59 10.70
N LEU A 61 10.76 6.57 10.11
CA LEU A 61 10.83 5.23 10.69
C LEU A 61 11.52 5.25 12.06
N LYS A 62 12.69 5.89 12.14
CA LYS A 62 13.47 5.99 13.37
C LYS A 62 12.69 6.72 14.47
N SER A 63 12.05 7.84 14.14
CA SER A 63 11.25 8.62 15.09
C SER A 63 10.04 7.84 15.62
N GLY A 64 9.43 6.98 14.80
CA GLY A 64 8.41 6.05 15.27
C GLY A 64 8.97 5.03 16.28
N PHE A 65 10.12 4.42 16.01
CA PHE A 65 10.80 3.53 16.97
C PHE A 65 11.20 4.25 18.26
N ASP A 66 11.81 5.43 18.16
CA ASP A 66 12.23 6.25 19.30
C ASP A 66 11.04 6.60 20.20
N THR A 67 9.88 6.89 19.60
CA THR A 67 8.66 7.22 20.34
C THR A 67 8.19 6.06 21.21
N ILE A 68 8.16 4.83 20.67
CA ILE A 68 7.75 3.64 21.44
C ILE A 68 8.80 3.24 22.48
N ILE A 69 10.09 3.28 22.11
CA ILE A 69 11.18 2.89 23.01
C ILE A 69 11.33 3.84 24.19
N THR A 70 11.02 5.13 24.02
CA THR A 70 11.08 6.11 25.12
C THR A 70 10.17 5.73 26.28
N ASN A 71 9.04 5.07 26.00
CA ASN A 71 8.11 4.58 27.01
C ASN A 71 8.50 3.20 27.59
N THR A 72 9.56 2.57 27.08
CA THR A 72 10.07 1.29 27.59
C THR A 72 11.06 1.53 28.75
N PRO A 73 10.95 0.80 29.88
CA PRO A 73 11.91 0.92 30.98
C PRO A 73 13.36 0.76 30.52
N LYS A 74 14.29 1.49 31.16
CA LYS A 74 15.73 1.36 30.89
C LYS A 74 16.14 -0.12 31.06
N GLY A 75 16.83 -0.67 30.07
CA GLY A 75 17.24 -2.08 30.09
C GLY A 75 17.79 -2.58 28.76
N HIS A 76 18.00 -3.90 28.68
CA HIS A 76 18.62 -4.59 27.54
C HIS A 76 18.00 -4.23 26.18
N LYS A 77 16.68 -4.07 26.09
CA LYS A 77 15.96 -3.69 24.86
C LYS A 77 16.40 -2.34 24.30
N LYS A 78 16.51 -1.31 25.16
CA LYS A 78 16.93 0.05 24.75
C LYS A 78 18.37 0.06 24.27
N THR A 79 19.27 -0.64 24.96
CA THR A 79 20.67 -0.80 24.53
C THR A 79 20.76 -1.49 23.17
N LYS A 80 20.01 -2.57 22.99
CA LYS A 80 19.99 -3.34 21.74
C LYS A 80 19.52 -2.50 20.55
N TYR A 81 18.44 -1.76 20.71
CA TYR A 81 17.99 -0.82 19.68
C TYR A 81 19.03 0.26 19.37
N ASN A 82 19.61 0.90 20.39
CA ASN A 82 20.62 1.94 20.18
C ASN A 82 21.85 1.40 19.43
N ASN A 83 22.28 0.18 19.73
CA ASN A 83 23.36 -0.49 19.02
C ASN A 83 23.01 -0.74 17.55
N PHE A 84 21.77 -1.16 17.27
CA PHE A 84 21.29 -1.35 15.89
C PHE A 84 21.25 -0.03 15.11
N ILE A 85 20.71 1.05 15.70
CA ILE A 85 20.68 2.38 15.07
C ILE A 85 22.11 2.90 14.82
N THR A 86 23.02 2.73 15.79
CA THR A 86 24.43 3.13 15.63
C THR A 86 25.09 2.36 14.50
N TRP A 87 24.82 1.06 14.42
CA TRP A 87 25.32 0.22 13.34
C TRP A 87 24.76 0.63 11.97
N LEU A 88 23.48 0.98 11.85
CA LEU A 88 22.90 1.52 10.61
C LEU A 88 23.58 2.83 10.18
N SER A 89 23.89 3.73 11.12
CA SER A 89 24.62 4.97 10.82
C SER A 89 26.00 4.72 10.23
N ASN A 90 26.65 3.62 10.61
CA ASN A 90 27.94 3.19 10.06
C ASN A 90 27.80 2.35 8.77
N ASN A 91 26.57 2.03 8.35
CA ASN A 91 26.27 1.22 7.16
C ASN A 91 25.27 1.96 6.24
N PRO A 92 25.68 3.04 5.56
CA PRO A 92 24.77 3.92 4.81
C PRO A 92 23.97 3.20 3.72
N GLN A 93 24.56 2.21 3.05
CA GLN A 93 23.85 1.41 2.04
C GLN A 93 22.69 0.61 2.65
N LYS A 94 22.89 0.03 3.84
CA LYS A 94 21.82 -0.70 4.55
C LYS A 94 20.77 0.25 5.11
N LYS A 95 21.16 1.42 5.60
CA LYS A 95 20.23 2.48 5.99
C LYS A 95 19.31 2.87 4.82
N LYS A 96 19.88 3.10 3.63
CA LYS A 96 19.14 3.35 2.39
C LYS A 96 18.20 2.22 2.03
N GLU A 97 18.67 0.98 2.10
CA GLU A 97 17.84 -0.19 1.82
C GLU A 97 16.63 -0.29 2.76
N LEU A 98 16.83 0.01 4.05
CA LEU A 98 15.76 0.04 5.04
C LEU A 98 14.76 1.18 4.80
N ALA A 99 15.25 2.36 4.44
CA ALA A 99 14.39 3.48 4.04
C ALA A 99 13.51 3.09 2.85
N ASN A 100 14.10 2.50 1.81
CA ASN A 100 13.39 2.06 0.62
C ASN A 100 12.33 1.00 0.92
N ALA A 101 12.61 0.08 1.85
CA ALA A 101 11.61 -0.89 2.30
C ALA A 101 10.45 -0.22 3.04
N PHE A 102 10.71 0.81 3.84
CA PHE A 102 9.69 1.55 4.57
C PHE A 102 8.87 2.51 3.69
N THR A 103 9.33 2.85 2.48
CA THR A 103 8.64 3.78 1.56
C THR A 103 7.18 3.40 1.30
N ILE A 104 6.83 2.12 1.29
CA ILE A 104 5.43 1.67 1.14
C ILE A 104 4.55 2.25 2.26
N VAL A 105 4.97 2.04 3.51
CA VAL A 105 4.27 2.50 4.72
C VAL A 105 4.30 4.03 4.79
N TYR A 106 5.46 4.62 4.49
CA TYR A 106 5.63 6.08 4.47
C TYR A 106 4.68 6.75 3.48
N ASN A 107 4.62 6.27 2.23
CA ASN A 107 3.77 6.86 1.19
C ASN A 107 2.29 6.71 1.56
N PHE A 108 1.87 5.56 2.12
CA PHE A 108 0.52 5.42 2.63
C PHE A 108 0.21 6.48 3.70
N LEU A 109 1.10 6.66 4.66
CA LEU A 109 0.95 7.65 5.73
C LEU A 109 0.97 9.10 5.22
N ASP A 110 1.80 9.39 4.21
CA ASP A 110 1.87 10.71 3.59
C ASP A 110 0.60 11.01 2.76
N ASP A 111 0.08 10.03 2.02
CA ASP A 111 -1.18 10.15 1.28
C ASP A 111 -2.34 10.45 2.26
N ARG A 112 -2.35 9.78 3.42
CA ARG A 112 -3.32 10.05 4.50
C ARG A 112 -3.21 11.47 5.04
N ARG A 113 -1.98 11.89 5.36
CA ARG A 113 -1.68 13.22 5.87
C ARG A 113 -2.17 14.30 4.92
N LYS A 114 -1.92 14.14 3.62
CA LYS A 114 -2.39 15.04 2.56
C LYS A 114 -3.91 15.10 2.50
N ARG A 115 -4.61 13.96 2.56
CA ARG A 115 -6.09 13.91 2.56
C ARG A 115 -6.71 14.54 3.82
N GLN A 116 -6.04 14.43 4.97
CA GLN A 116 -6.45 15.08 6.22
C GLN A 116 -6.15 16.58 6.23
N SER A 117 -5.48 17.10 5.19
CA SER A 117 -5.03 18.49 5.07
C SER A 117 -4.20 18.96 6.27
N SER A 118 -3.38 18.05 6.82
CA SER A 118 -2.55 18.35 7.98
C SER A 118 -1.33 19.19 7.58
N ASN A 119 -1.08 20.25 8.35
CA ASN A 119 0.11 21.10 8.20
C ASN A 119 1.39 20.47 8.78
N LEU A 120 1.29 19.33 9.45
CA LEU A 120 2.44 18.60 10.00
C LEU A 120 3.17 17.82 8.90
N THR A 121 4.42 17.46 9.17
CA THR A 121 5.16 16.46 8.38
C THR A 121 4.65 15.05 8.71
N THR A 122 4.86 14.10 7.81
CA THR A 122 4.53 12.68 8.04
C THR A 122 5.22 12.16 9.30
N GLU A 123 6.50 12.49 9.49
CA GLU A 123 7.23 12.16 10.72
C GLU A 123 6.54 12.69 11.98
N GLN A 124 6.18 13.98 12.01
CA GLN A 124 5.56 14.59 13.18
C GLN A 124 4.18 13.97 13.47
N LEU A 125 3.41 13.65 12.42
CA LEU A 125 2.11 13.04 12.55
C LEU A 125 2.22 11.59 13.07
N ILE A 126 3.24 10.83 12.64
CA ILE A 126 3.58 9.51 13.21
C ILE A 126 3.87 9.64 14.71
N ILE A 127 4.77 10.54 15.09
CA ILE A 127 5.16 10.75 16.50
C ILE A 127 3.94 11.07 17.36
N ASN A 128 3.12 12.02 16.93
CA ASN A 128 1.94 12.43 17.68
C ASN A 128 0.92 11.29 17.80
N THR A 129 0.67 10.58 16.70
CA THR A 129 -0.23 9.43 16.68
C THR A 129 0.22 8.34 17.63
N LEU A 130 1.51 8.00 17.66
CA LEU A 130 2.05 7.01 18.58
C LEU A 130 1.97 7.48 20.04
N LYS A 131 2.11 8.78 20.32
CA LYS A 131 1.89 9.35 21.66
C LYS A 131 0.42 9.33 22.09
N CYS A 132 -0.51 9.34 21.14
CA CYS A 132 -1.93 9.13 21.41
C CYS A 132 -2.23 7.67 21.83
N CYS A 133 -1.33 6.73 21.52
CA CYS A 133 -1.43 5.34 21.92
C CYS A 133 -0.71 5.08 23.25
N VAL A 134 -1.50 4.89 24.30
CA VAL A 134 -1.18 4.27 25.61
C VAL A 134 -0.36 5.11 26.63
N PRO A 135 -0.86 5.22 27.89
CA PRO A 135 -2.28 5.09 28.23
C PRO A 135 -3.01 6.23 27.49
N LYS A 136 -4.10 5.90 26.76
CA LYS A 136 -4.86 6.86 25.95
C LYS A 136 -5.15 8.09 26.82
N PRO A 137 -4.50 9.25 26.58
CA PRO A 137 -4.85 10.44 27.33
C PRO A 137 -6.32 10.71 26.99
N VAL A 138 -7.14 11.08 27.97
CA VAL A 138 -8.49 11.56 27.69
C VAL A 138 -8.33 12.96 27.08
N ASN A 139 -7.95 13.05 25.79
CA ASN A 139 -7.60 14.31 25.15
C ASN A 139 -8.35 14.53 23.83
N ALA A 140 -8.98 15.70 23.71
CA ALA A 140 -9.55 16.18 22.45
C ALA A 140 -8.49 16.32 21.34
N ILE A 141 -7.22 16.53 21.74
CA ILE A 141 -6.09 16.77 20.84
C ILE A 141 -5.79 15.55 19.95
N CYS A 142 -5.93 14.32 20.44
CA CYS A 142 -5.69 13.11 19.61
C CYS A 142 -6.77 12.84 18.56
N ASN A 143 -7.91 13.54 18.65
CA ASN A 143 -8.98 13.47 17.66
C ASN A 143 -8.90 14.62 16.63
N ASP A 144 -7.89 15.50 16.73
CA ASP A 144 -7.66 16.57 15.76
C ASP A 144 -6.89 16.05 14.53
N ASN A 145 -7.46 16.29 13.33
CA ASN A 145 -6.85 15.97 12.04
C ASN A 145 -5.46 16.60 11.85
N ASN A 146 -5.20 17.75 12.49
CA ASN A 146 -3.91 18.42 12.45
C ASN A 146 -2.92 17.89 13.49
N HIS A 147 -3.32 16.97 14.37
CA HIS A 147 -2.47 16.46 15.43
C HIS A 147 -2.07 15.01 15.24
N ALA A 148 -3.01 14.12 14.92
CA ALA A 148 -2.78 12.68 14.79
C ALA A 148 -3.57 12.11 13.62
N TYR A 149 -3.12 10.95 13.11
CA TYR A 149 -3.84 10.22 12.08
C TYR A 149 -5.22 9.81 12.60
N GLN A 150 -6.26 10.24 11.89
CA GLN A 150 -7.62 9.77 12.13
C GLN A 150 -7.93 8.51 11.32
N THR A 151 -8.73 7.63 11.91
CA THR A 151 -9.29 6.45 11.24
C THR A 151 -10.29 6.90 10.19
N ILE A 152 -10.19 6.37 8.96
CA ILE A 152 -11.19 6.58 7.92
C ILE A 152 -12.02 5.29 7.79
N PRO A 153 -13.29 5.26 8.26
CA PRO A 153 -14.07 4.03 8.42
C PRO A 153 -14.17 3.12 7.18
N ASP A 154 -14.19 3.70 5.98
CA ASP A 154 -14.35 2.94 4.73
C ASP A 154 -13.03 2.38 4.15
N ILE A 155 -11.90 2.77 4.74
CA ILE A 155 -10.55 2.47 4.21
C ILE A 155 -9.71 1.74 5.25
N ASP A 156 -9.86 2.10 6.53
CA ASP A 156 -9.14 1.53 7.65
C ASP A 156 -10.09 0.61 8.40
N GLY A 157 -10.02 -0.70 8.12
CA GLY A 157 -10.87 -1.70 8.78
C GLY A 157 -10.67 -1.82 10.30
N ASN A 158 -9.75 -1.02 10.89
CA ASN A 158 -9.41 -0.92 12.31
C ASN A 158 -8.98 0.53 12.64
N ASP A 159 -8.93 0.86 13.94
CA ASP A 159 -8.39 2.14 14.45
C ASP A 159 -6.94 2.35 13.95
N LEU A 160 -6.75 3.31 13.03
CA LEU A 160 -5.48 3.56 12.34
C LEU A 160 -4.36 3.88 13.33
N GLN A 161 -4.68 4.54 14.45
CA GLN A 161 -3.71 4.86 15.50
C GLN A 161 -3.20 3.57 16.15
N ASN A 162 -4.10 2.67 16.51
CA ASN A 162 -3.73 1.37 17.08
C ASN A 162 -2.98 0.50 16.05
N ALA A 163 -3.39 0.52 14.79
CA ALA A 163 -2.74 -0.24 13.73
C ALA A 163 -1.30 0.24 13.48
N LEU A 164 -1.06 1.56 13.51
CA LEU A 164 0.26 2.17 13.45
C LEU A 164 1.10 1.74 14.66
N HIS A 165 0.55 1.86 15.87
CA HIS A 165 1.23 1.47 17.10
C HIS A 165 1.63 -0.01 17.10
N LEU A 166 0.72 -0.90 16.69
CA LEU A 166 0.99 -2.34 16.58
C LEU A 166 2.09 -2.62 15.56
N ASN A 167 2.07 -1.97 14.39
CA ASN A 167 3.12 -2.16 13.37
C ASN A 167 4.51 -1.81 13.91
N PHE A 168 4.68 -0.63 14.48
CA PHE A 168 5.96 -0.24 15.07
C PHE A 168 6.36 -1.13 16.25
N THR A 169 5.40 -1.58 17.05
CA THR A 169 5.65 -2.51 18.17
C THR A 169 6.14 -3.87 17.68
N PHE A 170 5.54 -4.44 16.64
CA PHE A 170 5.98 -5.72 16.07
C PHE A 170 7.37 -5.63 15.46
N LEU A 171 7.65 -4.59 14.67
CA LEU A 171 8.98 -4.36 14.13
C LEU A 171 10.04 -4.22 15.24
N LEU A 172 9.71 -3.55 16.36
CA LEU A 172 10.58 -3.50 17.54
C LEU A 172 10.76 -4.85 18.21
N GLN A 173 9.70 -5.67 18.31
CA GLN A 173 9.81 -7.02 18.85
C GLN A 173 10.76 -7.88 18.01
N ASP A 174 10.73 -7.74 16.68
CA ASP A 174 11.67 -8.42 15.79
C ASP A 174 13.11 -7.99 16.08
N ILE A 175 13.36 -6.67 16.21
CA ILE A 175 14.66 -6.12 16.62
C ILE A 175 15.12 -6.74 17.93
N PHE A 176 14.22 -6.92 18.91
CA PHE A 176 14.56 -7.49 20.20
C PHE A 176 14.77 -9.01 20.17
N SER A 177 14.20 -9.71 19.20
CA SER A 177 14.26 -11.18 19.09
C SER A 177 15.56 -11.73 18.48
N LYS A 178 16.29 -10.93 17.69
CA LYS A 178 17.46 -11.39 16.91
C LYS A 178 18.79 -11.08 17.58
N ASN A 179 19.84 -11.86 17.33
CA ASN A 179 21.09 -11.76 18.11
C ASN A 179 22.14 -10.83 17.49
N SER A 180 22.10 -10.63 16.17
CA SER A 180 23.02 -9.74 15.44
C SER A 180 22.28 -8.63 14.70
N ASN A 181 22.97 -7.52 14.42
CA ASN A 181 22.42 -6.42 13.63
C ASN A 181 22.03 -6.85 12.21
N GLU A 182 22.75 -7.79 11.63
CA GLU A 182 22.50 -8.41 10.34
C GLU A 182 21.17 -9.17 10.32
N GLU A 183 20.92 -9.99 11.34
CA GLU A 183 19.65 -10.70 11.48
C GLU A 183 18.49 -9.73 11.74
N ILE A 184 18.71 -8.71 12.57
CA ILE A 184 17.73 -7.64 12.81
C ILE A 184 17.39 -6.95 11.49
N PHE A 185 18.40 -6.52 10.74
CA PHE A 185 18.22 -5.86 9.46
C PHE A 185 17.42 -6.73 8.49
N LYS A 186 17.80 -8.01 8.33
CA LYS A 186 17.13 -8.93 7.43
C LYS A 186 15.65 -9.10 7.79
N ILE A 187 15.33 -9.40 9.06
CA ILE A 187 13.93 -9.62 9.45
C ILE A 187 13.08 -8.34 9.33
N THR A 188 13.65 -7.17 9.63
CA THR A 188 12.93 -5.89 9.46
C THR A 188 12.66 -5.62 7.98
N ILE A 189 13.62 -5.86 7.09
CA ILE A 189 13.43 -5.73 5.64
C ILE A 189 12.36 -6.69 5.13
N ASP A 190 12.43 -7.97 5.52
CA ASP A 190 11.49 -9.00 5.09
C ASP A 190 10.05 -8.60 5.50
N ASN A 191 9.86 -8.15 6.74
CA ASN A 191 8.56 -7.68 7.24
C ASN A 191 8.06 -6.39 6.57
N LEU A 192 8.96 -5.55 6.06
CA LEU A 192 8.61 -4.33 5.34
C LEU A 192 8.29 -4.58 3.85
N ARG A 193 8.97 -5.55 3.22
CA ARG A 193 8.88 -5.83 1.77
C ARG A 193 7.85 -6.88 1.39
N GLU A 194 7.60 -7.85 2.25
CA GLU A 194 6.64 -8.92 2.01
C GLU A 194 5.42 -8.66 2.91
N PRO A 195 4.53 -7.71 2.54
CA PRO A 195 3.55 -7.09 3.44
C PRO A 195 2.42 -8.03 3.91
N PHE A 196 2.49 -9.33 3.64
CA PHE A 196 1.36 -10.27 3.63
C PHE A 196 0.59 -10.38 4.96
N ILE A 197 1.18 -9.95 6.09
CA ILE A 197 0.49 -10.04 7.38
C ILE A 197 0.33 -8.68 8.08
N TYR A 198 1.41 -7.99 8.46
CA TYR A 198 1.31 -6.82 9.34
C TYR A 198 1.03 -5.50 8.60
N ILE A 199 1.69 -5.32 7.46
CA ILE A 199 1.54 -4.11 6.65
C ILE A 199 0.25 -4.17 5.84
N ALA A 200 -0.14 -5.35 5.33
CA ALA A 200 -1.39 -5.55 4.60
C ALA A 200 -2.61 -5.02 5.36
N ASN A 201 -2.72 -5.34 6.65
CA ASN A 201 -3.80 -4.86 7.51
C ASN A 201 -3.75 -3.35 7.73
N PHE A 202 -2.56 -2.75 7.65
CA PHE A 202 -2.33 -1.35 7.91
C PHE A 202 -2.61 -0.46 6.69
N ILE A 203 -2.16 -0.86 5.50
CA ILE A 203 -2.29 -0.07 4.27
C ILE A 203 -3.63 -0.24 3.56
N GLY A 204 -4.41 -1.25 3.94
CA GLY A 204 -5.73 -1.55 3.38
C GLY A 204 -5.69 -2.29 2.05
N THR A 205 -6.86 -2.76 1.61
CA THR A 205 -7.03 -3.65 0.45
C THR A 205 -6.55 -3.03 -0.86
N ASP A 206 -6.92 -1.79 -1.14
CA ASP A 206 -6.68 -1.17 -2.45
C ASP A 206 -5.17 -0.94 -2.68
N ARG A 207 -4.46 -0.52 -1.64
CA ARG A 207 -3.01 -0.33 -1.68
C ARG A 207 -2.27 -1.67 -1.76
N LEU A 208 -2.73 -2.67 -1.00
CA LEU A 208 -2.18 -4.03 -1.06
C LEU A 208 -2.32 -4.62 -2.46
N GLU A 209 -3.50 -4.52 -3.08
CA GLU A 209 -3.75 -4.97 -4.44
C GLU A 209 -2.76 -4.34 -5.43
N GLN A 210 -2.56 -3.02 -5.34
CA GLN A 210 -1.66 -2.30 -6.23
C GLN A 210 -0.21 -2.77 -6.10
N ILE A 211 0.27 -2.96 -4.87
CA ILE A 211 1.62 -3.46 -4.60
C ILE A 211 1.80 -4.86 -5.19
N ILE A 212 0.81 -5.75 -4.98
CA ILE A 212 0.85 -7.11 -5.51
C ILE A 212 0.89 -7.08 -7.04
N ARG A 213 0.04 -6.28 -7.69
CA ARG A 213 0.02 -6.12 -9.15
C ARG A 213 1.35 -5.59 -9.70
N GLN A 214 1.97 -4.63 -9.03
CA GLN A 214 3.19 -3.98 -9.52
C GLN A 214 4.44 -4.84 -9.31
N ASN A 215 4.55 -5.51 -8.17
CA ASN A 215 5.81 -6.13 -7.75
C ASN A 215 5.81 -7.66 -7.83
N HIS A 216 4.64 -8.30 -7.94
CA HIS A 216 4.54 -9.75 -7.76
C HIS A 216 3.86 -10.47 -8.92
N LEU A 217 3.02 -9.79 -9.71
CA LEU A 217 2.21 -10.43 -10.75
C LEU A 217 2.70 -10.13 -12.16
N ASN A 218 2.69 -11.15 -13.01
CA ASN A 218 2.75 -10.99 -14.47
C ASN A 218 1.37 -10.64 -15.05
N ASP A 219 1.29 -10.40 -16.36
CA ASP A 219 0.05 -9.93 -16.98
C ASP A 219 -1.08 -10.98 -16.97
N SER A 220 -0.76 -12.26 -17.14
CA SER A 220 -1.73 -13.36 -17.00
C SER A 220 -2.32 -13.43 -15.58
N GLN A 221 -1.46 -13.31 -14.57
CA GLN A 221 -1.89 -13.31 -13.17
C GLN A 221 -2.74 -12.09 -12.82
N LYS A 222 -2.44 -10.91 -13.38
CA LYS A 222 -3.27 -9.70 -13.21
C LYS A 222 -4.68 -9.92 -13.77
N GLN A 223 -4.81 -10.59 -14.92
CA GLN A 223 -6.12 -10.93 -15.49
C GLN A 223 -6.87 -11.96 -14.64
N GLY A 224 -6.17 -12.97 -14.11
CA GLY A 224 -6.74 -13.89 -13.12
C GLY A 224 -7.25 -13.15 -11.88
N LEU A 225 -6.51 -12.16 -11.40
CA LEU A 225 -6.87 -11.34 -10.24
C LEU A 225 -8.10 -10.46 -10.52
N ASP A 226 -8.19 -9.88 -11.73
CA ASP A 226 -9.35 -9.11 -12.17
C ASP A 226 -10.63 -9.97 -12.17
N LEU A 227 -10.53 -11.20 -12.70
CA LEU A 227 -11.65 -12.14 -12.70
C LEU A 227 -12.04 -12.53 -11.27
N LEU A 228 -11.07 -12.86 -10.42
CA LEU A 228 -11.32 -13.19 -9.01
C LEU A 228 -12.03 -12.04 -8.29
N LYS A 229 -11.50 -10.82 -8.41
CA LYS A 229 -12.08 -9.62 -7.79
C LYS A 229 -13.53 -9.42 -8.24
N ALA A 230 -13.79 -9.55 -9.54
CA ALA A 230 -15.14 -9.44 -10.11
C ALA A 230 -16.07 -10.56 -9.64
N ALA A 231 -15.57 -11.80 -9.54
CA ALA A 231 -16.34 -12.96 -9.09
C ALA A 231 -16.74 -12.85 -7.61
N LEU A 232 -15.80 -12.46 -6.75
CA LEU A 232 -16.06 -12.33 -5.32
C LEU A 232 -17.04 -11.19 -5.03
N ASN A 233 -16.84 -10.02 -5.64
CA ASN A 233 -17.58 -8.79 -5.34
C ASN A 233 -17.71 -8.55 -3.81
N ASP A 234 -16.66 -8.90 -3.06
CA ASP A 234 -16.59 -8.85 -1.61
C ASP A 234 -15.17 -8.40 -1.23
N LYS A 235 -15.05 -7.16 -0.76
CA LYS A 235 -13.75 -6.53 -0.43
C LYS A 235 -13.04 -7.29 0.70
N GLY A 236 -13.78 -7.85 1.66
CA GLY A 236 -13.22 -8.60 2.78
C GLY A 236 -12.59 -9.92 2.35
N LYS A 237 -13.32 -10.71 1.56
CA LYS A 237 -12.79 -11.97 1.00
C LYS A 237 -11.64 -11.73 0.02
N PHE A 238 -11.75 -10.69 -0.80
CA PHE A 238 -10.67 -10.30 -1.68
C PHE A 238 -9.42 -9.89 -0.88
N HIS A 239 -9.59 -9.12 0.20
CA HIS A 239 -8.48 -8.77 1.09
C HIS A 239 -7.83 -9.99 1.74
N GLN A 240 -8.60 -10.98 2.18
CA GLN A 240 -8.07 -12.24 2.71
C GLN A 240 -7.26 -13.00 1.66
N PHE A 241 -7.75 -13.06 0.41
CA PHE A 241 -7.00 -13.67 -0.69
C PHE A 241 -5.66 -12.97 -0.95
N LEU A 242 -5.62 -11.63 -0.94
CA LEU A 242 -4.38 -10.87 -1.15
C LEU A 242 -3.34 -11.08 -0.03
N ARG A 243 -3.72 -11.69 1.09
CA ARG A 243 -2.85 -11.95 2.25
C ARG A 243 -2.28 -13.37 2.28
N LEU A 244 -2.58 -14.20 1.28
CA LEU A 244 -1.98 -15.51 1.14
C LEU A 244 -0.47 -15.42 0.92
N ASP A 245 0.21 -16.55 1.12
CA ASP A 245 1.60 -16.68 0.70
C ASP A 245 1.72 -16.33 -0.79
N LYS A 246 2.84 -15.71 -1.16
CA LYS A 246 3.08 -15.22 -2.52
C LYS A 246 3.00 -16.34 -3.57
N ASP A 247 3.50 -17.53 -3.25
CA ASP A 247 3.51 -18.65 -4.19
C ASP A 247 2.11 -19.27 -4.30
N GLU A 248 1.39 -19.41 -3.18
CA GLU A 248 -0.02 -19.86 -3.15
C GLU A 248 -0.93 -18.90 -3.93
N LEU A 249 -0.77 -17.59 -3.72
CA LEU A 249 -1.49 -16.55 -4.44
C LEU A 249 -1.25 -16.70 -5.95
N LYS A 250 0.00 -16.87 -6.38
CA LYS A 250 0.36 -17.01 -7.79
C LYS A 250 -0.19 -18.29 -8.41
N GLU A 251 -0.15 -19.40 -7.69
CA GLU A 251 -0.69 -20.69 -8.12
C GLU A 251 -2.18 -20.57 -8.42
N ILE A 252 -2.95 -20.00 -7.49
CA ILE A 252 -4.40 -19.78 -7.68
C ILE A 252 -4.66 -18.85 -8.86
N LEU A 253 -3.92 -17.74 -8.99
CA LEU A 253 -4.12 -16.80 -10.10
C LEU A 253 -3.76 -17.41 -11.47
N ASN A 254 -2.72 -18.24 -11.54
CA ASN A 254 -2.36 -18.98 -12.76
C ASN A 254 -3.47 -19.95 -13.15
N HIS A 255 -4.02 -20.68 -12.17
CA HIS A 255 -5.14 -21.59 -12.40
C HIS A 255 -6.36 -20.85 -12.94
N ILE A 256 -6.78 -19.77 -12.26
CA ILE A 256 -7.92 -18.94 -12.69
C ILE A 256 -7.72 -18.43 -14.12
N TYR A 257 -6.52 -17.94 -14.44
CA TYR A 257 -6.21 -17.48 -15.78
C TYR A 257 -6.31 -18.61 -16.82
N SER A 258 -5.73 -19.79 -16.53
CA SER A 258 -5.76 -20.92 -17.45
C SER A 258 -7.18 -21.43 -17.74
N GLU A 259 -8.06 -21.43 -16.72
CA GLU A 259 -9.47 -21.76 -16.88
C GLU A 259 -10.24 -20.68 -17.65
N LEU A 260 -9.91 -19.40 -17.42
CA LEU A 260 -10.48 -18.28 -18.18
C LEU A 260 -10.12 -18.35 -19.68
N GLU A 261 -8.88 -18.73 -20.02
CA GLU A 261 -8.46 -18.86 -21.43
C GLU A 261 -9.27 -19.91 -22.19
N LYS A 262 -9.66 -21.02 -21.53
CA LYS A 262 -10.52 -22.05 -22.14
C LYS A 262 -11.87 -21.50 -22.61
N CYS A 263 -12.36 -20.45 -21.95
CA CYS A 263 -13.66 -19.82 -22.25
C CYS A 263 -13.65 -18.91 -23.49
N GLY A 264 -12.48 -18.51 -24.00
CA GLY A 264 -12.35 -17.65 -25.17
C GLY A 264 -13.19 -16.37 -25.07
N ARG A 265 -14.13 -16.18 -26.01
CA ARG A 265 -15.04 -15.01 -26.08
C ARG A 265 -16.47 -15.29 -25.60
N ASP A 266 -16.72 -16.44 -24.97
CA ASP A 266 -18.05 -16.80 -24.48
C ASP A 266 -18.29 -16.19 -23.09
N ASP A 267 -19.03 -15.09 -23.04
CA ASP A 267 -19.32 -14.38 -21.80
C ASP A 267 -20.22 -15.18 -20.85
N SER A 268 -21.14 -16.00 -21.39
CA SER A 268 -22.00 -16.86 -20.56
C SER A 268 -21.18 -17.89 -19.80
N LYS A 269 -20.20 -18.52 -20.47
CA LYS A 269 -19.32 -19.49 -19.82
C LYS A 269 -18.38 -18.83 -18.81
N LYS A 270 -17.89 -17.61 -19.07
CA LYS A 270 -17.10 -16.83 -18.10
C LYS A 270 -17.90 -16.53 -16.85
N ASP A 271 -19.18 -16.19 -16.98
CA ASP A 271 -20.05 -15.93 -15.82
C ASP A 271 -20.33 -17.21 -15.01
N THR A 272 -20.48 -18.36 -15.67
CA THR A 272 -20.52 -19.67 -14.97
C THR A 272 -19.23 -19.90 -14.18
N PHE A 273 -18.07 -19.61 -14.76
CA PHE A 273 -16.79 -19.78 -14.06
C PHE A 273 -16.64 -18.80 -12.87
N LYS A 274 -17.04 -17.53 -13.01
CA LYS A 274 -17.10 -16.58 -11.88
C LYS A 274 -17.98 -17.10 -10.75
N ASN A 275 -19.12 -17.71 -11.06
CA ASN A 275 -20.00 -18.31 -10.06
C ASN A 275 -19.34 -19.51 -9.35
N ALA A 276 -18.57 -20.34 -10.06
CA ALA A 276 -17.80 -21.42 -9.45
C ALA A 276 -16.77 -20.88 -8.44
N ILE A 277 -16.01 -19.85 -8.81
CA ILE A 277 -15.07 -19.15 -7.93
C ILE A 277 -15.81 -18.62 -6.69
N LYS A 278 -16.89 -17.87 -6.90
CA LYS A 278 -17.67 -17.27 -5.82
C LYS A 278 -18.22 -18.32 -4.85
N ASN A 279 -18.76 -19.42 -5.37
CA ASN A 279 -19.30 -20.51 -4.58
C ASN A 279 -18.23 -21.15 -3.71
N TYR A 280 -17.02 -21.36 -4.24
CA TYR A 280 -15.90 -21.89 -3.48
C TYR A 280 -15.58 -20.99 -2.27
N PHE A 281 -15.38 -19.70 -2.50
CA PHE A 281 -15.09 -18.73 -1.43
C PHE A 281 -16.24 -18.48 -0.45
N ASN A 282 -17.46 -18.95 -0.74
CA ASN A 282 -18.58 -18.89 0.20
C ASN A 282 -18.59 -20.03 1.22
N ILE A 283 -17.98 -21.17 0.90
CA ILE A 283 -18.05 -22.39 1.72
C ILE A 283 -16.69 -22.78 2.33
N ILE A 284 -15.60 -22.20 1.84
CA ILE A 284 -14.25 -22.54 2.22
C ILE A 284 -13.74 -21.63 3.35
N THR A 285 -12.82 -22.14 4.18
CA THR A 285 -11.99 -21.34 5.09
C THR A 285 -10.61 -21.14 4.47
N GLU A 286 -9.85 -20.13 4.91
CA GLU A 286 -8.49 -19.84 4.39
C GLU A 286 -7.58 -21.10 4.35
N ARG A 287 -7.67 -21.98 5.35
CA ARG A 287 -6.88 -23.23 5.44
C ARG A 287 -7.23 -24.32 4.41
N LYS A 288 -8.24 -24.09 3.58
CA LYS A 288 -8.76 -25.06 2.61
C LYS A 288 -8.61 -24.54 1.17
N LEU A 289 -7.82 -23.48 0.95
CA LEU A 289 -7.52 -22.96 -0.38
C LEU A 289 -6.58 -23.89 -1.18
N ASP A 290 -5.90 -24.81 -0.50
CA ASP A 290 -5.10 -25.90 -1.09
C ASP A 290 -5.85 -26.72 -2.16
N LYS A 291 -7.18 -26.82 -2.05
CA LYS A 291 -8.02 -27.57 -3.00
C LYS A 291 -8.65 -26.72 -4.09
N PHE A 292 -8.33 -25.42 -4.15
CA PHE A 292 -8.94 -24.50 -5.10
C PHE A 292 -8.70 -24.95 -6.55
N VAL A 293 -7.45 -25.28 -6.88
CA VAL A 293 -7.03 -25.71 -8.22
C VAL A 293 -7.78 -26.96 -8.68
N ASP A 294 -8.02 -27.90 -7.77
CA ASP A 294 -8.69 -29.16 -8.09
C ASP A 294 -10.22 -29.01 -8.23
N GLN A 295 -10.83 -28.09 -7.47
CA GLN A 295 -12.28 -28.00 -7.35
C GLN A 295 -12.93 -26.91 -8.20
N VAL A 296 -12.16 -25.89 -8.59
CA VAL A 296 -12.69 -24.71 -9.27
C VAL A 296 -12.24 -24.73 -10.73
N THR A 297 -12.95 -25.50 -11.55
CA THR A 297 -12.69 -25.57 -13.00
C THR A 297 -13.78 -24.84 -13.78
N SER A 298 -13.43 -24.43 -15.00
CA SER A 298 -14.40 -23.89 -15.95
C SER A 298 -15.15 -25.03 -16.64
N SER A 299 -16.43 -24.80 -16.94
CA SER A 299 -17.20 -25.65 -17.88
C SER A 299 -17.01 -25.18 -19.33
N CYS A 300 -15.87 -24.54 -19.58
CA CYS A 300 -15.45 -24.08 -20.87
C CYS A 300 -14.88 -25.27 -21.65
#